data_AF-A0A7C7NV09-F1
#
_entry.id   AF-A0A7C7NV09-F1
#
_cell.length_a   1.000
_cell.length_b   1.000
_cell.length_c   1.000
_cell.angle_alpha   90.00
_cell.angle_beta   90.00
_cell.angle_gamma   90.00
#
_symmetry.space_group_name_H-M   'P 1'
#
loop_
_entity.id
_entity.type
_entity.pdbx_description
1 polymer ?
#
loop_
_entity_poly.entity_id
_entity_poly.type
_entity_poly.pdbx_seq_one_letter_code
_entity_poly.pdbx_strand_id
1 'polypeptide(L)'
;TREFDKDEIYPYRIEGLGKNLIPTATDFDVIDQFVKVTDEESAHTAREIATTEGLFVGYTSGAAMQAIKQLNEEDYFKPTDNIVVIFPDHGSRYMSKVYSDKWMSDQGFFDSQNEEAAQSIQYVK
;
A
#
# COMPACT_ATOMS: atom_id res chain seq x y z
N THR A 1 12.33 0.66 -17.47
CA THR A 1 12.77 0.15 -18.79
C THR A 1 11.99 0.71 -19.98
N ARG A 2 10.86 1.43 -19.81
CA ARG A 2 9.97 1.87 -20.94
C ARG A 2 9.44 0.72 -21.80
N GLU A 3 9.68 -0.50 -21.38
CA GLU A 3 9.30 -1.71 -22.08
C GLU A 3 8.02 -2.24 -21.43
N PHE A 4 7.07 -2.56 -22.29
CA PHE A 4 5.82 -3.17 -21.88
C PHE A 4 6.05 -4.66 -21.65
N ASP A 5 5.92 -5.09 -20.41
CA ASP A 5 5.96 -6.51 -20.06
C ASP A 5 4.53 -7.06 -19.97
N LYS A 6 4.24 -8.07 -20.79
CA LYS A 6 2.91 -8.72 -20.81
C LYS A 6 2.74 -9.70 -19.66
N ASP A 7 3.84 -10.26 -19.16
CA ASP A 7 3.81 -11.27 -18.11
C ASP A 7 3.57 -10.64 -16.73
N GLU A 8 3.77 -9.32 -16.62
CA GLU A 8 3.49 -8.49 -15.45
C GLU A 8 2.04 -7.94 -15.42
N ILE A 9 1.14 -8.45 -16.27
CA ILE A 9 -0.27 -8.04 -16.29
C ILE A 9 -1.10 -9.07 -15.53
N TYR A 10 -1.41 -8.74 -14.29
CA TYR A 10 -2.28 -9.54 -13.43
C TYR A 10 -3.33 -8.65 -12.75
N PRO A 11 -4.46 -9.23 -12.32
CA PRO A 11 -5.45 -8.50 -11.53
C PRO A 11 -4.82 -8.02 -10.21
N TYR A 12 -4.96 -6.74 -9.92
CA TYR A 12 -4.57 -6.13 -8.65
C TYR A 12 -5.82 -5.59 -7.93
N ARG A 13 -5.72 -5.39 -6.62
CA ARG A 13 -6.83 -4.94 -5.75
C ARG A 13 -6.75 -3.46 -5.44
N ILE A 14 -5.55 -2.88 -5.48
CA ILE A 14 -5.36 -1.44 -5.27
C ILE A 14 -6.08 -0.62 -6.34
N GLU A 15 -6.71 0.47 -5.91
CA GLU A 15 -7.42 1.39 -6.81
C GLU A 15 -6.64 2.69 -6.95
N GLY A 16 -6.55 3.20 -8.19
CA GLY A 16 -5.86 4.46 -8.49
C GLY A 16 -4.39 4.30 -8.91
N LEU A 17 -3.77 3.12 -8.71
CA LEU A 17 -2.44 2.77 -9.19
C LEU A 17 -2.50 1.62 -10.21
N GLY A 18 -1.51 1.56 -11.10
CA GLY A 18 -1.41 0.55 -12.15
C GLY A 18 -2.20 0.87 -13.42
N LYS A 19 -1.60 0.59 -14.58
CA LYS A 19 -2.27 0.59 -15.88
C LYS A 19 -1.71 -0.52 -16.74
N ASN A 20 -2.56 -1.07 -17.59
CA ASN A 20 -2.20 -2.01 -18.66
C ASN A 20 -1.64 -1.32 -19.92
N LEU A 21 -1.27 -0.03 -19.82
CA LEU A 21 -0.70 0.75 -20.90
C LEU A 21 0.31 1.75 -20.32
N ILE A 22 1.31 2.11 -21.13
CA ILE A 22 2.30 3.13 -20.79
C ILE A 22 1.70 4.51 -21.08
N PRO A 23 1.45 5.37 -20.08
CA PRO A 23 0.83 6.67 -20.31
C PRO A 23 1.79 7.61 -21.05
N THR A 24 1.29 8.30 -22.08
CA THR A 24 2.08 9.32 -22.81
C THR A 24 2.36 10.57 -21.98
N ALA A 25 1.60 10.79 -20.91
CA ALA A 25 1.77 11.91 -20.00
C ALA A 25 2.88 11.68 -18.96
N THR A 26 3.39 10.45 -18.84
CA THR A 26 4.45 10.11 -17.89
C THR A 26 5.80 10.36 -18.52
N ASP A 27 6.58 11.29 -17.95
CA ASP A 27 7.99 11.43 -18.26
C ASP A 27 8.78 10.37 -17.50
N PHE A 28 9.31 9.37 -18.22
CA PHE A 28 10.08 8.28 -17.63
C PHE A 28 11.55 8.63 -17.43
N ASP A 29 12.08 9.71 -18.03
CA ASP A 29 13.50 10.08 -17.87
C ASP A 29 13.79 10.69 -16.50
N VAL A 30 12.77 11.15 -15.78
CA VAL A 30 12.89 11.73 -14.43
C VAL A 30 12.70 10.71 -13.31
N ILE A 31 12.52 9.42 -13.64
CA ILE A 31 12.27 8.36 -12.66
C ILE A 31 13.54 7.52 -12.50
N ASP A 32 14.16 7.60 -11.32
CA ASP A 32 15.39 6.86 -11.02
C ASP A 32 15.12 5.37 -10.74
N GLN A 33 14.02 5.07 -10.05
CA GLN A 33 13.73 3.72 -9.56
C GLN A 33 12.23 3.41 -9.56
N PHE A 34 11.90 2.13 -9.78
CA PHE A 34 10.57 1.57 -9.58
C PHE A 34 10.65 0.56 -8.44
N VAL A 35 9.78 0.69 -7.45
CA VAL A 35 9.65 -0.24 -6.33
C VAL A 35 8.33 -0.99 -6.47
N LYS A 36 8.38 -2.31 -6.42
CA LYS A 36 7.18 -3.15 -6.47
C LYS A 36 6.68 -3.38 -5.05
N VAL A 37 5.41 -3.04 -4.82
CA VAL A 37 4.74 -3.28 -3.55
C VAL A 37 3.55 -4.19 -3.81
N THR A 38 3.39 -5.21 -2.98
CA THR A 38 2.24 -6.11 -3.10
C THR A 38 0.97 -5.44 -2.61
N ASP A 39 -0.19 -5.90 -3.08
CA ASP A 39 -1.47 -5.42 -2.55
C ASP A 39 -1.49 -5.63 -1.03
N GLU A 40 -1.24 -6.83 -0.52
CA GLU A 40 -1.29 -7.13 0.91
C GLU A 40 -0.47 -6.17 1.77
N GLU A 41 0.82 -5.97 1.46
CA GLU A 41 1.66 -5.06 2.23
C GLU A 41 1.08 -3.65 2.24
N SER A 42 0.66 -3.16 1.08
CA SER A 42 0.07 -1.83 0.97
C SER A 42 -1.18 -1.68 1.85
N ALA A 43 -1.91 -2.77 2.17
CA ALA A 43 -3.17 -2.70 2.93
C ALA A 43 -2.84 -2.51 4.38
N HIS A 44 -1.96 -3.38 4.87
CA HIS A 44 -1.46 -3.35 6.22
C HIS A 44 -0.81 -2.01 6.51
N THR A 45 0.03 -1.49 5.61
CA THR A 45 0.63 -0.16 5.78
C THR A 45 -0.43 0.96 5.81
N ALA A 46 -1.48 0.90 4.99
CA ALA A 46 -2.56 1.91 5.05
C ALA A 46 -3.35 1.85 6.38
N ARG A 47 -3.53 0.65 6.95
CA ARG A 47 -4.16 0.46 8.27
C ARG A 47 -3.23 0.90 9.40
N GLU A 48 -1.95 0.60 9.30
CA GLU A 48 -0.89 1.02 10.23
C GLU A 48 -0.81 2.54 10.31
N ILE A 49 -0.71 3.24 9.17
CA ILE A 49 -0.68 4.72 9.14
C ILE A 49 -1.91 5.31 9.86
N ALA A 50 -3.08 4.68 9.70
CA ALA A 50 -4.31 5.15 10.35
C ALA A 50 -4.28 4.95 11.88
N THR A 51 -3.63 3.89 12.37
CA THR A 51 -3.59 3.57 13.81
C THR A 51 -2.39 4.17 14.54
N THR A 52 -1.24 4.36 13.88
CA THR A 52 -0.02 4.91 14.49
C THR A 52 0.08 6.43 14.33
N GLU A 53 -0.24 6.95 13.14
CA GLU A 53 -0.08 8.37 12.82
C GLU A 53 -1.40 9.17 12.86
N GLY A 54 -2.54 8.48 12.99
CA GLY A 54 -3.87 9.10 12.97
C GLY A 54 -4.26 9.67 11.59
N LEU A 55 -3.59 9.23 10.52
CA LEU A 55 -3.86 9.66 9.16
C LEU A 55 -4.71 8.60 8.44
N PHE A 56 -5.98 8.91 8.19
CA PHE A 56 -6.89 7.98 7.54
C PHE A 56 -6.79 8.08 6.01
N VAL A 57 -5.93 7.27 5.41
CA VAL A 57 -5.48 7.40 4.00
C VAL A 57 -6.02 6.30 3.09
N GLY A 58 -6.04 6.55 1.79
CA GLY A 58 -6.32 5.49 0.82
C GLY A 58 -5.22 4.44 0.72
N TYR A 59 -5.58 3.30 0.12
CA TYR A 59 -4.70 2.14 -0.02
C TYR A 59 -3.43 2.47 -0.84
N THR A 60 -3.54 3.31 -1.89
CA THR A 60 -2.41 3.87 -2.66
C THR A 60 -1.37 4.57 -1.79
N SER A 61 -1.79 5.25 -0.72
CA SER A 61 -0.88 5.91 0.23
C SER A 61 -0.09 4.88 1.04
N GLY A 62 -0.71 3.75 1.39
CA GLY A 62 -0.04 2.62 2.00
C GLY A 62 1.06 2.05 1.10
N ALA A 63 0.81 1.92 -0.20
CA ALA A 63 1.83 1.45 -1.16
C ALA A 63 3.04 2.39 -1.20
N ALA A 64 2.79 3.71 -1.26
CA ALA A 64 3.85 4.71 -1.30
C ALA A 64 4.72 4.68 -0.03
N MET A 65 4.11 4.53 1.15
CA MET A 65 4.84 4.42 2.41
C MET A 65 5.59 3.08 2.52
N GLN A 66 4.98 1.98 2.08
CA GLN A 66 5.64 0.67 2.09
C GLN A 66 6.87 0.64 1.18
N ALA A 67 6.81 1.28 0.01
CA ALA A 67 7.96 1.43 -0.86
C ALA A 67 9.12 2.17 -0.17
N ILE A 68 8.82 3.20 0.64
CA ILE A 68 9.83 3.91 1.42
C ILE A 68 10.43 3.01 2.51
N LYS A 69 9.62 2.18 3.17
CA LYS A 69 10.10 1.20 4.15
C LYS A 69 11.06 0.19 3.51
N GLN A 70 10.69 -0.39 2.36
CA GLN A 70 11.54 -1.32 1.60
C GLN A 70 12.87 -0.66 1.18
N LEU A 71 12.82 0.56 0.63
CA LEU A 71 14.04 1.31 0.29
C LEU A 71 14.94 1.60 1.50
N ASN A 72 14.33 1.89 2.66
CA ASN A 72 15.08 2.11 3.89
C ASN A 72 15.74 0.82 4.41
N GLU A 73 15.09 -0.33 4.27
CA GLU A 73 15.66 -1.64 4.59
C GLU A 73 16.85 -2.01 3.67
N GLU A 74 16.88 -1.46 2.46
CA GLU A 74 17.98 -1.59 1.49
C GLU A 74 19.10 -0.54 1.69
N ASP A 75 19.10 0.22 2.79
CA ASP A 75 20.06 1.30 3.08
C ASP A 75 20.13 2.38 1.96
N TYR A 76 19.03 2.60 1.23
CA TYR A 76 18.99 3.56 0.11
C TYR A 76 19.16 5.02 0.55
N PHE A 77 18.61 5.38 1.71
CA PHE A 77 18.60 6.75 2.22
C PHE A 77 19.76 7.04 3.17
N LYS A 78 20.28 8.28 3.12
CA LYS A 78 21.21 8.77 4.12
C LYS A 78 20.47 9.41 5.29
N PRO A 79 21.04 9.43 6.50
CA PRO A 79 20.45 10.11 7.66
C PRO A 79 20.16 11.61 7.48
N THR A 80 20.77 12.24 6.47
CA THR A 80 20.60 13.68 6.16
C THR A 80 19.52 13.95 5.11
N ASP A 81 18.97 12.91 4.49
CA ASP A 81 18.02 13.06 3.40
C ASP A 81 16.63 13.42 3.95
N ASN A 82 15.89 14.23 3.20
CA ASN A 82 14.50 14.55 3.50
C ASN A 82 13.61 13.87 2.46
N ILE A 83 12.77 12.95 2.92
CA ILE A 83 11.88 12.15 2.07
C ILE A 83 10.50 12.80 2.05
N VAL A 84 9.96 13.03 0.85
CA VAL A 84 8.61 13.57 0.66
C VAL A 84 7.75 12.50 0.00
N VAL A 85 6.58 12.23 0.58
CA VAL A 85 5.61 11.26 0.09
C VAL A 85 4.26 11.94 -0.15
N ILE A 86 3.57 11.51 -1.21
CA ILE A 86 2.22 12.00 -1.55
C ILE A 86 1.21 10.95 -1.14
N PHE A 87 0.23 11.37 -0.33
CA PHE A 87 -0.97 10.60 0.00
C PHE A 87 -2.15 11.14 -0.83
N PRO A 88 -2.54 10.44 -1.92
CA PRO A 88 -3.39 11.07 -2.95
C PRO A 88 -4.84 11.28 -2.51
N ASP A 89 -5.34 10.47 -1.58
CA ASP A 89 -6.72 10.53 -1.13
C ASP A 89 -6.96 9.98 0.28
N HIS A 90 -8.19 10.16 0.75
CA HIS A 90 -8.64 9.85 2.10
C HIS A 90 -9.25 8.44 2.18
N GLY A 91 -9.02 7.76 3.31
CA GLY A 91 -9.38 6.36 3.56
C GLY A 91 -10.88 6.07 3.59
N SER A 92 -11.72 7.10 3.79
CA SER A 92 -13.18 6.94 3.84
C SER A 92 -13.79 6.33 2.59
N ARG A 93 -13.13 6.46 1.43
CA ARG A 93 -13.57 5.85 0.16
C ARG A 93 -13.46 4.31 0.17
N TYR A 94 -12.70 3.75 1.11
CA TYR A 94 -12.33 2.33 1.15
C TYR A 94 -12.80 1.63 2.43
N MET A 95 -13.78 2.19 3.15
CA MET A 95 -14.31 1.63 4.41
C MET A 95 -14.80 0.19 4.27
N SER A 96 -15.44 -0.14 3.15
CA SER A 96 -15.92 -1.51 2.86
C SER A 96 -14.87 -2.41 2.21
N LYS A 97 -13.61 -1.94 2.12
CA LYS A 97 -12.49 -2.66 1.50
C LYS A 97 -11.34 -2.82 2.50
N VAL A 98 -10.20 -2.16 2.28
CA VAL A 98 -8.98 -2.27 3.12
C VAL A 98 -9.23 -2.05 4.62
N TYR A 99 -10.26 -1.27 4.98
CA TYR A 99 -10.62 -1.04 6.38
C TYR A 99 -11.65 -2.03 6.95
N SER A 100 -12.14 -2.97 6.15
CA SER A 100 -13.03 -4.06 6.56
C SER A 100 -12.23 -5.35 6.74
N ASP A 101 -12.23 -5.92 7.95
CA ASP A 101 -11.57 -7.20 8.22
C ASP A 101 -12.12 -8.32 7.34
N LYS A 102 -13.45 -8.38 7.19
CA LYS A 102 -14.07 -9.35 6.28
C LYS A 102 -13.48 -9.25 4.86
N TRP A 103 -13.34 -8.04 4.33
CA TRP A 103 -12.81 -7.87 2.97
C TRP A 103 -11.33 -8.29 2.90
N MET A 104 -10.53 -7.90 3.90
CA MET A 104 -9.11 -8.31 4.04
C MET A 104 -8.98 -9.84 4.05
N SER A 105 -9.83 -10.52 4.83
CA SER A 105 -9.90 -11.99 4.91
C SER A 105 -10.34 -12.60 3.58
N ASP A 106 -11.38 -12.05 2.94
CA ASP A 106 -11.85 -12.51 1.62
C ASP A 106 -10.77 -12.32 0.51
N GLN A 107 -9.82 -11.39 0.68
CA GLN A 107 -8.67 -11.24 -0.21
C GLN A 107 -7.50 -12.16 0.12
N GLY A 108 -7.51 -12.81 1.29
CA GLY A 108 -6.40 -13.62 1.78
C GLY A 108 -5.24 -12.80 2.36
N PHE A 109 -5.49 -11.58 2.83
CA PHE A 109 -4.47 -10.67 3.38
C PHE A 109 -4.25 -10.85 4.89
N PHE A 110 -4.74 -11.95 5.48
CA PHE A 110 -4.41 -12.30 6.86
C PHE A 110 -3.57 -13.57 6.85
N ASP A 111 -2.38 -13.48 7.42
CA ASP A 111 -1.42 -14.57 7.57
C ASP A 111 -1.03 -14.72 9.05
N SER A 112 -0.07 -15.60 9.36
CA SER A 112 0.41 -15.82 10.72
C SER A 112 1.08 -14.60 11.36
N GLN A 113 1.46 -13.58 10.59
CA GLN A 113 2.03 -12.34 11.10
C GLN A 113 0.97 -11.26 11.31
N ASN A 114 -0.09 -11.28 10.49
CA ASN A 114 -1.23 -10.38 10.53
C ASN A 114 -2.47 -11.13 11.02
N GLU A 115 -2.40 -11.73 12.21
CA GLU A 115 -3.56 -12.44 12.77
C GLU A 115 -4.74 -11.47 12.98
N GLU A 116 -5.95 -11.91 12.61
CA GLU A 116 -7.19 -11.23 12.95
C GLU A 116 -7.19 -11.01 14.46
N ALA A 117 -7.14 -9.74 14.90
CA ALA A 117 -7.37 -9.39 16.29
C ALA A 117 -8.86 -9.58 16.61
N ALA A 118 -9.31 -10.83 16.61
CA ALA A 118 -10.61 -11.25 17.11
C ALA A 118 -10.57 -11.07 18.63
N GLN A 119 -10.71 -9.83 19.09
CA GLN A 119 -10.94 -9.56 20.50
C GLN A 119 -12.27 -10.22 20.86
N SER A 120 -12.20 -11.35 21.54
CA SER A 120 -13.36 -11.97 22.17
C SER A 120 -14.01 -10.91 23.07
N ILE A 121 -15.20 -10.44 22.68
CA ILE A 121 -15.97 -9.51 23.50
C ILE A 121 -16.35 -10.27 24.77
N GLN A 122 -15.63 -9.99 25.85
CA GLN A 122 -15.97 -10.53 27.16
C GLN A 122 -17.05 -9.67 27.78
N TYR A 123 -18.27 -10.20 27.81
CA TYR A 123 -19.35 -9.61 28.59
C TYR A 123 -19.06 -9.84 30.07
N VAL A 124 -18.67 -8.78 30.78
CA VAL A 124 -18.68 -8.79 32.25
C VAL A 124 -20.14 -8.63 32.67
N LYS A 125 -20.71 -9.67 33.30
CA LYS A 125 -22.03 -9.61 33.95
C LYS A 125 -21.96 -8.85 35.26
#